data_AF-A0A378SIL5-F1
#
_entry.id   AF-A0A378SIL5-F1
#
_cell.length_a   1.000
_cell.length_b   1.000
_cell.length_c   1.000
_cell.angle_alpha   90.00
_cell.angle_beta   90.00
_cell.angle_gamma   90.00
#
_symmetry.space_group_name_H-M   'P 1'
#
loop_
_entity.id
_entity.type
_entity.pdbx_description
1 polymer ?
#
loop_
_entity_poly.entity_id
_entity_poly.type
_entity_poly.pdbx_seq_one_letter_code
_entity_poly.pdbx_strand_id
1 'polypeptide(L)'
;MVEAFAGFGLDGRFPSSGLTVDSPIDQRHAFAAMSEQAVGAVFDALAGSLPQPPGVETTTSTIPGPDGNDIIVYVSRPAGASTVLPGIVHLHGGGMAIASAADAPYMRLREHLAATGLVVIGVEFRNSAGKLGPHPYPAGLGDCAAAARWVSAERAELGVSHIVVSGESGGGNLTLTLAHRAKREGWIGDIAGFYAQCPYISNRWMDTCEDLPSLEENDGYFISREQLALLGSLYDPDGAYSQDPTCWASAATDEDLKDLPPHVISVNELDPLRDEGLQYYRRLLRAGVPAVGRVVAGTCHGGDLLCGTAMPDVFAASINDVSGFAKSLGVLRGPG
;
A
#
# COMPACT_ATOMS: atom_id res chain seq x y z
N MET A 1 16.93 -6.29 11.51
CA MET A 1 16.48 -6.47 10.10
C MET A 1 17.41 -7.41 9.32
N VAL A 2 18.67 -7.02 9.06
CA VAL A 2 19.62 -7.81 8.26
C VAL A 2 19.74 -9.25 8.77
N GLU A 3 19.94 -9.44 10.09
CA GLU A 3 19.99 -10.78 10.70
C GLU A 3 18.71 -11.60 10.46
N ALA A 4 17.53 -10.97 10.51
CA ALA A 4 16.27 -11.65 10.26
C ALA A 4 16.15 -12.11 8.80
N PHE A 5 16.60 -11.27 7.86
CA PHE A 5 16.63 -11.61 6.43
C PHE A 5 17.74 -12.61 6.07
N ALA A 6 18.86 -12.64 6.80
CA ALA A 6 19.93 -13.60 6.62
C ALA A 6 19.45 -15.05 6.82
N GLY A 7 18.48 -15.27 7.71
CA GLY A 7 17.81 -16.57 7.89
C GLY A 7 17.11 -17.11 6.64
N PHE A 8 16.86 -16.24 5.65
CA PHE A 8 16.23 -16.56 4.36
C PHE A 8 17.14 -16.31 3.16
N GLY A 9 18.41 -15.91 3.39
CA GLY A 9 19.34 -15.52 2.33
C GLY A 9 19.00 -14.20 1.62
N LEU A 10 18.28 -13.30 2.30
CA LEU A 10 17.85 -11.99 1.80
C LEU A 10 18.66 -10.81 2.40
N ASP A 11 19.81 -11.10 2.99
CA ASP A 11 20.76 -10.13 3.55
C ASP A 11 21.79 -9.61 2.52
N GLY A 12 21.77 -10.16 1.30
CA GLY A 12 22.55 -9.73 0.15
C GLY A 12 21.75 -8.94 -0.89
N ARG A 13 22.34 -8.74 -2.08
CA ARG A 13 21.63 -8.17 -3.22
C ARG A 13 20.61 -9.16 -3.76
N PHE A 14 19.40 -8.70 -4.02
CA PHE A 14 18.33 -9.49 -4.61
C PHE A 14 18.76 -10.04 -5.97
N PRO A 15 18.58 -11.35 -6.24
CA PRO A 15 19.06 -11.97 -7.46
C PRO A 15 18.27 -11.48 -8.68
N SER A 16 18.97 -11.32 -9.80
CA SER A 16 18.37 -11.04 -11.12
C SER A 16 17.69 -12.30 -11.67
N SER A 17 16.54 -12.13 -12.32
CA SER A 17 15.86 -13.21 -13.06
C SER A 17 16.35 -13.33 -14.51
N GLY A 18 17.02 -12.28 -15.02
CA GLY A 18 17.43 -12.17 -16.41
C GLY A 18 16.31 -11.82 -17.39
N LEU A 19 15.10 -11.56 -16.88
CA LEU A 19 13.95 -11.12 -17.66
C LEU A 19 13.95 -9.59 -17.81
N THR A 20 13.17 -9.11 -18.78
CA THR A 20 12.95 -7.69 -19.03
C THR A 20 11.47 -7.41 -19.23
N VAL A 21 11.06 -6.15 -19.26
CA VAL A 21 9.68 -5.76 -19.57
C VAL A 21 9.24 -6.18 -20.99
N ASP A 22 10.20 -6.40 -21.89
CA ASP A 22 9.96 -6.90 -23.26
C ASP A 22 9.90 -8.43 -23.35
N SER A 23 10.19 -9.14 -22.25
CA SER A 23 10.06 -10.60 -22.21
C SER A 23 8.60 -11.02 -22.47
N PRO A 24 8.38 -12.22 -23.07
CA PRO A 24 7.04 -12.75 -23.29
C PRO A 24 6.17 -12.68 -22.03
N ILE A 25 4.91 -12.27 -22.20
CA ILE A 25 3.99 -11.99 -21.07
C ILE A 25 3.78 -13.20 -20.16
N ASP A 26 3.81 -14.42 -20.71
CA ASP A 26 3.74 -15.69 -19.98
C ASP A 26 4.95 -15.89 -19.06
N GLN A 27 6.15 -15.51 -19.50
CA GLN A 27 7.36 -15.55 -18.66
C GLN A 27 7.29 -14.53 -17.53
N ARG A 28 6.77 -13.33 -17.81
CA ARG A 28 6.57 -12.29 -16.79
C ARG A 28 5.54 -12.73 -15.74
N HIS A 29 4.43 -13.35 -16.16
CA HIS A 29 3.47 -13.95 -15.22
C HIS A 29 4.07 -15.10 -14.39
N ALA A 30 4.88 -15.97 -15.01
CA ALA A 30 5.56 -17.04 -14.29
C ALA A 30 6.53 -16.50 -13.24
N PHE A 31 7.27 -15.43 -13.57
CA PHE A 31 8.12 -14.72 -12.61
C PHE A 31 7.32 -14.13 -11.44
N ALA A 32 6.18 -13.50 -11.72
CA ALA A 32 5.31 -12.95 -10.67
C ALA A 32 4.78 -14.07 -9.74
N ALA A 33 4.30 -15.19 -10.28
CA ALA A 33 3.82 -16.31 -9.49
C ALA A 33 4.92 -16.94 -8.62
N MET A 34 6.13 -17.10 -9.17
CA MET A 34 7.28 -17.58 -8.41
C MET A 34 7.67 -16.60 -7.30
N SER A 35 7.69 -15.29 -7.60
CA SER A 35 8.00 -14.24 -6.63
C SER A 35 6.96 -14.21 -5.50
N GLU A 36 5.67 -14.33 -5.83
CA GLU A 36 4.58 -14.41 -4.87
C GLU A 36 4.77 -15.57 -3.89
N GLN A 37 5.10 -16.76 -4.41
CA GLN A 37 5.32 -17.93 -3.58
C GLN A 37 6.56 -17.78 -2.67
N ALA A 38 7.67 -17.34 -3.24
CA ALA A 38 8.94 -17.24 -2.51
C ALA A 38 8.91 -16.15 -1.44
N VAL A 39 8.49 -14.93 -1.81
CA VAL A 39 8.39 -13.79 -0.90
C VAL A 39 7.28 -14.01 0.13
N GLY A 40 6.14 -14.57 -0.30
CA GLY A 40 5.03 -14.91 0.59
C GLY A 40 5.45 -15.86 1.71
N ALA A 41 6.22 -16.92 1.39
CA ALA A 41 6.72 -17.85 2.41
C ALA A 41 7.64 -17.19 3.44
N VAL A 42 8.50 -16.25 3.02
CA VAL A 42 9.35 -15.48 3.93
C VAL A 42 8.50 -14.58 4.83
N PHE A 43 7.51 -13.89 4.26
CA PHE A 43 6.64 -13.02 5.03
C PHE A 43 5.76 -13.78 6.01
N ASP A 44 5.24 -14.94 5.63
CA ASP A 44 4.47 -15.80 6.53
C ASP A 44 5.33 -16.27 7.71
N ALA A 45 6.60 -16.62 7.47
CA ALA A 45 7.53 -17.01 8.52
C ALA A 45 7.84 -15.84 9.48
N LEU A 46 8.10 -14.64 8.94
CA LEU A 46 8.33 -13.43 9.75
C LEU A 46 7.09 -13.04 10.55
N ALA A 47 5.91 -12.99 9.90
CA ALA A 47 4.65 -12.62 10.52
C ALA A 47 4.15 -13.66 11.54
N GLY A 48 4.40 -14.95 11.30
CA GLY A 48 4.06 -16.04 12.22
C GLY A 48 4.77 -15.94 13.57
N SER A 49 5.91 -15.24 13.62
CA SER A 49 6.64 -14.96 14.87
C SER A 49 6.14 -13.71 15.61
N LEU A 50 5.36 -12.85 14.96
CA LEU A 50 4.80 -11.63 15.54
C LEU A 50 3.52 -12.00 16.32
N PRO A 51 3.47 -11.79 17.64
CA PRO A 51 2.30 -12.14 18.43
C PRO A 51 1.07 -11.37 17.99
N GLN A 52 -0.07 -12.05 17.86
CA GLN A 52 -1.35 -11.38 17.66
C GLN A 52 -1.61 -10.42 18.83
N PRO A 53 -1.99 -9.16 18.57
CA PRO A 53 -2.31 -8.23 19.64
C PRO A 53 -3.58 -8.68 20.38
N PRO A 54 -3.63 -8.55 21.71
CA PRO A 54 -4.81 -8.92 22.48
C PRO A 54 -5.97 -7.97 22.20
N GLY A 55 -7.21 -8.47 22.35
CA GLY A 55 -8.40 -7.63 22.32
C GLY A 55 -8.78 -7.12 20.93
N VAL A 56 -8.39 -7.80 19.87
CA VAL A 56 -8.81 -7.52 18.48
C VAL A 56 -9.65 -8.68 17.96
N GLU A 57 -10.77 -8.36 17.33
CA GLU A 57 -11.59 -9.30 16.56
C GLU A 57 -11.50 -8.96 15.07
N THR A 58 -11.47 -10.00 14.23
CA THR A 58 -11.50 -9.86 12.77
C THR A 58 -12.68 -10.63 12.22
N THR A 59 -13.52 -9.98 11.44
CA THR A 59 -14.61 -10.61 10.67
C THR A 59 -14.33 -10.50 9.18
N THR A 60 -14.93 -11.40 8.40
CA THR A 60 -14.85 -11.39 6.94
C THR A 60 -16.24 -11.04 6.39
N SER A 61 -16.29 -10.20 5.37
CA SER A 61 -17.51 -9.88 4.64
C SER A 61 -17.25 -9.88 3.15
N THR A 62 -18.31 -10.10 2.37
CA THR A 62 -18.28 -10.03 0.91
C THR A 62 -19.13 -8.84 0.48
N ILE A 63 -18.57 -7.99 -0.37
CA ILE A 63 -19.22 -6.77 -0.87
C ILE A 63 -19.25 -6.81 -2.41
N PRO A 64 -20.23 -6.16 -3.05
CA PRO A 64 -20.30 -6.11 -4.51
C PRO A 64 -19.20 -5.20 -5.08
N GLY A 65 -18.50 -5.69 -6.09
CA GLY A 65 -17.54 -4.92 -6.88
C GLY A 65 -18.14 -4.28 -8.14
N PRO A 66 -17.33 -3.50 -8.88
CA PRO A 66 -17.83 -2.57 -9.91
C PRO A 66 -18.37 -3.26 -11.17
N ASP A 67 -17.94 -4.49 -11.46
CA ASP A 67 -18.36 -5.30 -12.62
C ASP A 67 -19.16 -6.54 -12.21
N GLY A 68 -19.73 -6.54 -11.00
CA GLY A 68 -20.53 -7.63 -10.45
C GLY A 68 -19.69 -8.78 -9.86
N ASN A 69 -18.39 -8.58 -9.70
CA ASN A 69 -17.53 -9.48 -8.92
C ASN A 69 -17.82 -9.34 -7.42
N ASP A 70 -17.43 -10.35 -6.66
CA ASP A 70 -17.38 -10.30 -5.20
C ASP A 70 -16.02 -9.78 -4.75
N ILE A 71 -16.00 -8.86 -3.78
CA ILE A 71 -14.79 -8.38 -3.11
C ILE A 71 -14.85 -8.83 -1.66
N ILE A 72 -13.81 -9.51 -1.20
CA ILE A 72 -13.68 -9.89 0.21
C ILE A 72 -13.07 -8.72 0.97
N VAL A 73 -13.65 -8.39 2.14
CA VAL A 73 -13.08 -7.44 3.07
C VAL A 73 -12.88 -8.09 4.44
N TYR A 74 -11.72 -7.81 5.05
CA TYR A 74 -11.37 -8.24 6.40
C TYR A 74 -11.47 -7.05 7.36
N VAL A 75 -12.43 -7.10 8.28
CA VAL A 75 -12.70 -6.01 9.22
C VAL A 75 -12.12 -6.36 10.58
N SER A 76 -10.99 -5.75 10.92
CA SER A 76 -10.33 -5.87 12.23
C SER A 76 -10.67 -4.67 13.11
N ARG A 77 -11.09 -4.90 14.36
CA ARG A 77 -11.47 -3.85 15.31
C ARG A 77 -11.20 -4.25 16.77
N PRO A 78 -11.09 -3.31 17.72
CA PRO A 78 -11.05 -3.65 19.14
C PRO A 78 -12.31 -4.41 19.56
N ALA A 79 -12.12 -5.55 20.22
CA ALA A 79 -13.20 -6.41 20.70
C ALA A 79 -14.08 -5.66 21.70
N GLY A 80 -15.40 -5.75 21.53
CA GLY A 80 -16.37 -5.10 22.41
C GLY A 80 -16.39 -3.57 22.33
N ALA A 81 -15.74 -2.96 21.33
CA ALA A 81 -15.85 -1.52 21.10
C ALA A 81 -17.31 -1.11 20.87
N SER A 82 -17.83 -0.20 21.68
CA SER A 82 -19.18 0.37 21.57
C SER A 82 -19.19 1.81 21.03
N THR A 83 -18.00 2.38 20.82
CA THR A 83 -17.77 3.74 20.32
C THR A 83 -17.40 3.74 18.85
N VAL A 84 -17.74 4.82 18.16
CA VAL A 84 -17.30 5.07 16.78
C VAL A 84 -15.80 5.39 16.77
N LEU A 85 -15.03 4.77 15.87
CA LEU A 85 -13.57 4.90 15.74
C LEU A 85 -13.18 5.37 14.33
N PRO A 86 -11.98 5.95 14.13
CA PRO A 86 -11.45 6.19 12.79
C PRO A 86 -11.31 4.87 12.01
N GLY A 87 -11.69 4.89 10.74
CA GLY A 87 -11.59 3.76 9.82
C GLY A 87 -10.34 3.86 8.95
N ILE A 88 -9.61 2.76 8.79
CA ILE A 88 -8.54 2.61 7.80
C ILE A 88 -9.02 1.65 6.72
N VAL A 89 -9.12 2.10 5.47
CA VAL A 89 -9.17 1.20 4.31
C VAL A 89 -7.73 0.84 3.97
N HIS A 90 -7.32 -0.38 4.29
CA HIS A 90 -5.97 -0.88 4.07
C HIS A 90 -5.85 -1.59 2.72
N LEU A 91 -4.92 -1.12 1.89
CA LEU A 91 -4.61 -1.64 0.57
C LEU A 91 -3.21 -2.25 0.63
N HIS A 92 -3.11 -3.57 0.43
CA HIS A 92 -1.85 -4.29 0.59
C HIS A 92 -0.86 -4.05 -0.57
N GLY A 93 0.42 -4.29 -0.30
CA GLY A 93 1.53 -4.24 -1.24
C GLY A 93 1.55 -5.39 -2.23
N GLY A 94 2.69 -5.57 -2.93
CA GLY A 94 2.84 -6.57 -3.98
C GLY A 94 2.74 -6.00 -5.40
N GLY A 95 3.07 -4.71 -5.59
CA GLY A 95 3.15 -4.07 -6.91
C GLY A 95 1.83 -4.06 -7.70
N MET A 96 0.69 -4.14 -7.00
CA MET A 96 -0.65 -4.35 -7.58
C MET A 96 -0.80 -5.64 -8.40
N ALA A 97 0.18 -6.54 -8.29
CA ALA A 97 0.36 -7.70 -9.15
C ALA A 97 0.32 -9.02 -8.40
N ILE A 98 0.67 -9.05 -7.12
CA ILE A 98 0.77 -10.28 -6.32
C ILE A 98 0.38 -10.01 -4.86
N ALA A 99 0.40 -11.06 -4.04
CA ALA A 99 0.03 -11.08 -2.62
C ALA A 99 -1.48 -10.95 -2.39
N SER A 100 -1.91 -11.02 -1.14
CA SER A 100 -3.32 -11.03 -0.76
C SER A 100 -3.53 -10.42 0.60
N ALA A 101 -4.62 -9.71 0.81
CA ALA A 101 -5.02 -9.19 2.11
C ALA A 101 -5.17 -10.31 3.17
N ALA A 102 -5.41 -11.55 2.76
CA ALA A 102 -5.42 -12.73 3.63
C ALA A 102 -4.03 -13.20 4.10
N ASP A 103 -2.94 -12.70 3.51
CA ASP A 103 -1.59 -13.14 3.88
C ASP A 103 -1.27 -12.70 5.32
N ALA A 104 -0.56 -13.56 6.06
CA ALA A 104 -0.23 -13.35 7.47
C ALA A 104 0.41 -11.98 7.79
N PRO A 105 1.37 -11.42 7.03
CA PRO A 105 1.92 -10.09 7.30
C PRO A 105 0.85 -9.00 7.33
N TYR A 106 -0.08 -8.99 6.37
CA TYR A 106 -1.12 -7.96 6.29
C TYR A 106 -2.21 -8.19 7.32
N MET A 107 -2.56 -9.44 7.62
CA MET A 107 -3.42 -9.76 8.76
C MET A 107 -2.86 -9.17 10.06
N ARG A 108 -1.58 -9.43 10.37
CA ARG A 108 -0.92 -8.92 11.59
C ARG A 108 -0.83 -7.40 11.60
N LEU A 109 -0.49 -6.78 10.46
CA LEU A 109 -0.46 -5.32 10.33
C LEU A 109 -1.84 -4.71 10.67
N ARG A 110 -2.92 -5.25 10.10
CA ARG A 110 -4.29 -4.78 10.36
C ARG A 110 -4.70 -4.96 11.81
N GLU A 111 -4.38 -6.10 12.40
CA GLU A 111 -4.69 -6.36 13.81
C GLU A 111 -3.93 -5.40 14.74
N HIS A 112 -2.65 -5.14 14.48
CA HIS A 112 -1.87 -4.19 15.27
C HIS A 112 -2.37 -2.75 15.12
N LEU A 113 -2.76 -2.33 13.91
CA LEU A 113 -3.44 -1.05 13.71
C LEU A 113 -4.77 -1.00 14.48
N ALA A 114 -5.60 -2.03 14.37
CA ALA A 114 -6.89 -2.10 15.06
C ALA A 114 -6.73 -2.02 16.59
N ALA A 115 -5.71 -2.69 17.14
CA ALA A 115 -5.38 -2.66 18.57
C ALA A 115 -5.08 -1.24 19.11
N THR A 116 -4.75 -0.29 18.23
CA THR A 116 -4.57 1.11 18.63
C THR A 116 -5.90 1.88 18.78
N GLY A 117 -7.05 1.26 18.56
CA GLY A 117 -8.35 1.93 18.59
C GLY A 117 -8.79 2.43 17.21
N LEU A 118 -8.68 1.58 16.20
CA LEU A 118 -9.10 1.83 14.82
C LEU A 118 -10.00 0.68 14.33
N VAL A 119 -10.87 0.95 13.38
CA VAL A 119 -11.47 -0.10 12.54
C VAL A 119 -10.65 -0.18 11.27
N VAL A 120 -10.10 -1.36 10.94
CA VAL A 120 -9.21 -1.55 9.80
C VAL A 120 -9.84 -2.54 8.83
N ILE A 121 -10.07 -2.10 7.60
CA ILE A 121 -10.73 -2.84 6.54
C ILE A 121 -9.67 -3.21 5.48
N GLY A 122 -9.18 -4.44 5.51
CA GLY A 122 -8.30 -4.97 4.47
C GLY A 122 -9.09 -5.37 3.23
N VAL A 123 -8.73 -4.84 2.08
CA VAL A 123 -9.43 -5.09 0.81
C VAL A 123 -8.71 -6.17 0.01
N GLU A 124 -9.41 -7.27 -0.30
CA GLU A 124 -8.92 -8.33 -1.19
C GLU A 124 -9.24 -7.97 -2.65
N PHE A 125 -8.47 -7.05 -3.22
CA PHE A 125 -8.66 -6.60 -4.59
C PHE A 125 -8.06 -7.58 -5.61
N ARG A 126 -8.56 -7.55 -6.84
CA ARG A 126 -7.97 -8.31 -7.95
C ARG A 126 -6.57 -7.78 -8.29
N ASN A 127 -5.63 -8.71 -8.48
CA ASN A 127 -4.26 -8.41 -8.87
C ASN A 127 -4.04 -8.52 -10.37
N SER A 128 -3.02 -7.83 -10.89
CA SER A 128 -2.63 -7.97 -12.29
C SER A 128 -1.96 -9.30 -12.63
N ALA A 129 -1.48 -10.05 -11.63
CA ALA A 129 -0.90 -11.38 -11.77
C ALA A 129 -1.13 -12.23 -10.51
N GLY A 130 -0.34 -13.30 -10.33
CA GLY A 130 -0.38 -14.14 -9.14
C GLY A 130 -1.73 -14.86 -8.94
N LYS A 131 -1.96 -15.31 -7.71
CA LYS A 131 -3.13 -16.12 -7.32
C LYS A 131 -4.48 -15.39 -7.43
N LEU A 132 -4.47 -14.05 -7.47
CA LEU A 132 -5.67 -13.21 -7.59
C LEU A 132 -5.79 -12.51 -8.95
N GLY A 133 -4.97 -12.91 -9.93
CA GLY A 133 -4.96 -12.34 -11.28
C GLY A 133 -5.32 -13.34 -12.37
N PRO A 134 -5.16 -12.98 -13.66
CA PRO A 134 -4.51 -11.77 -14.17
C PRO A 134 -5.51 -10.67 -14.57
N HIS A 135 -5.67 -9.66 -13.73
CA HIS A 135 -6.58 -8.54 -13.96
C HIS A 135 -5.80 -7.21 -14.03
N PRO A 136 -5.38 -6.76 -15.22
CA PRO A 136 -4.66 -5.50 -15.40
C PRO A 136 -5.43 -4.28 -14.88
N TYR A 137 -4.76 -3.12 -14.84
CA TYR A 137 -5.40 -1.84 -14.60
C TYR A 137 -6.62 -1.65 -15.53
N PRO A 138 -7.78 -1.17 -15.02
CA PRO A 138 -8.01 -0.61 -13.68
C PRO A 138 -8.70 -1.57 -12.69
N ALA A 139 -8.64 -2.89 -12.86
CA ALA A 139 -9.45 -3.84 -12.07
C ALA A 139 -9.26 -3.69 -10.54
N GLY A 140 -8.03 -3.82 -10.05
CA GLY A 140 -7.74 -3.69 -8.62
C GLY A 140 -8.09 -2.31 -8.03
N LEU A 141 -7.85 -1.23 -8.78
CA LEU A 141 -8.27 0.12 -8.36
C LEU A 141 -9.80 0.26 -8.34
N GLY A 142 -10.51 -0.42 -9.25
CA GLY A 142 -11.96 -0.55 -9.26
C GLY A 142 -12.48 -1.18 -7.97
N ASP A 143 -11.87 -2.28 -7.56
CA ASP A 143 -12.23 -2.98 -6.33
C ASP A 143 -11.94 -2.10 -5.10
N CYS A 144 -10.79 -1.43 -5.05
CA CYS A 144 -10.44 -0.48 -3.98
C CYS A 144 -11.44 0.68 -3.87
N ALA A 145 -11.89 1.23 -5.00
CA ALA A 145 -12.89 2.30 -5.03
C ALA A 145 -14.27 1.81 -4.57
N ALA A 146 -14.69 0.62 -4.99
CA ALA A 146 -15.93 0.01 -4.51
C ALA A 146 -15.89 -0.22 -2.99
N ALA A 147 -14.77 -0.74 -2.46
CA ALA A 147 -14.58 -0.96 -1.03
C ALA A 147 -14.61 0.34 -0.22
N ALA A 148 -13.88 1.38 -0.64
CA ALA A 148 -13.88 2.68 0.05
C ALA A 148 -15.28 3.32 0.10
N ARG A 149 -16.02 3.23 -1.01
CA ARG A 149 -17.40 3.75 -1.08
C ARG A 149 -18.37 2.91 -0.25
N TRP A 150 -18.20 1.59 -0.20
CA TRP A 150 -18.97 0.72 0.68
C TRP A 150 -18.73 1.06 2.15
N VAL A 151 -17.48 1.24 2.58
CA VAL A 151 -17.17 1.68 3.95
C VAL A 151 -17.81 3.04 4.25
N SER A 152 -17.79 3.99 3.30
CA SER A 152 -18.43 5.31 3.45
C SER A 152 -19.95 5.21 3.69
N ALA A 153 -20.61 4.30 2.95
CA ALA A 153 -22.04 4.04 3.07
C ALA A 153 -22.41 3.33 4.38
N GLU A 154 -21.60 2.36 4.81
CA GLU A 154 -21.87 1.49 5.98
C GLU A 154 -21.19 1.97 7.28
N ARG A 155 -20.74 3.24 7.33
CA ARG A 155 -20.02 3.80 8.49
C ARG A 155 -20.71 3.54 9.82
N ALA A 156 -22.03 3.69 9.88
CA ALA A 156 -22.80 3.50 11.10
C ALA A 156 -22.77 2.04 11.58
N GLU A 157 -22.91 1.08 10.66
CA GLU A 157 -22.87 -0.35 10.96
C GLU A 157 -21.45 -0.79 11.36
N LEU A 158 -20.44 -0.28 10.65
CA LEU A 158 -19.03 -0.58 10.92
C LEU A 158 -18.48 0.12 12.17
N GLY A 159 -19.18 1.13 12.69
CA GLY A 159 -18.69 1.97 13.79
C GLY A 159 -17.52 2.86 13.38
N VAL A 160 -17.53 3.38 12.15
CA VAL A 160 -16.48 4.22 11.56
C VAL A 160 -16.88 5.69 11.56
N SER A 161 -16.02 6.59 12.06
CA SER A 161 -16.29 8.03 12.11
C SER A 161 -15.98 8.72 10.78
N HIS A 162 -14.79 8.44 10.26
CA HIS A 162 -14.23 8.97 9.03
C HIS A 162 -13.21 7.98 8.49
N ILE A 163 -12.92 8.09 7.19
CA ILE A 163 -12.09 7.13 6.46
C ILE A 163 -10.73 7.74 6.17
N VAL A 164 -9.67 6.99 6.47
CA VAL A 164 -8.34 7.18 5.91
C VAL A 164 -8.04 5.99 5.02
N VAL A 165 -7.44 6.22 3.87
CA VAL A 165 -6.91 5.14 3.02
C VAL A 165 -5.42 5.01 3.32
N SER A 166 -4.94 3.79 3.54
CA SER A 166 -3.54 3.51 3.85
C SER A 166 -3.05 2.29 3.10
N GLY A 167 -1.79 2.30 2.69
CA GLY A 167 -1.18 1.16 2.05
C GLY A 167 0.31 1.35 1.79
N GLU A 168 0.99 0.23 1.61
CA GLU A 168 2.44 0.16 1.41
C GLU A 168 2.82 -0.33 0.01
N SER A 169 3.94 0.15 -0.54
CA SER A 169 4.44 -0.29 -1.84
C SER A 169 3.39 -0.11 -2.95
N GLY A 170 2.99 -1.18 -3.63
CA GLY A 170 1.87 -1.16 -4.59
C GLY A 170 0.52 -0.76 -3.97
N GLY A 171 0.29 -1.08 -2.70
CA GLY A 171 -0.84 -0.55 -1.94
C GLY A 171 -0.72 0.96 -1.68
N GLY A 172 0.51 1.46 -1.57
CA GLY A 172 0.82 2.89 -1.55
C GLY A 172 0.49 3.57 -2.88
N ASN A 173 0.73 2.90 -4.01
CA ASN A 173 0.23 3.35 -5.31
C ASN A 173 -1.30 3.44 -5.32
N LEU A 174 -1.98 2.33 -5.00
CA LEU A 174 -3.44 2.26 -4.98
C LEU A 174 -4.05 3.30 -4.03
N THR A 175 -3.40 3.59 -2.91
CA THR A 175 -3.81 4.64 -1.97
C THR A 175 -3.80 6.01 -2.65
N LEU A 176 -2.73 6.36 -3.36
CA LEU A 176 -2.58 7.66 -4.00
C LEU A 176 -3.41 7.76 -5.30
N THR A 177 -3.47 6.70 -6.10
CA THR A 177 -4.29 6.67 -7.32
C THR A 177 -5.78 6.66 -6.99
N LEU A 178 -6.19 6.10 -5.85
CA LEU A 178 -7.56 6.22 -5.35
C LEU A 178 -7.92 7.67 -5.01
N ALA A 179 -6.99 8.47 -4.49
CA ALA A 179 -7.21 9.90 -4.28
C ALA A 179 -7.51 10.61 -5.61
N HIS A 180 -6.70 10.34 -6.64
CA HIS A 180 -6.90 10.89 -7.98
C HIS A 180 -8.22 10.43 -8.60
N ARG A 181 -8.59 9.16 -8.42
CA ARG A 181 -9.86 8.61 -8.91
C ARG A 181 -11.05 9.25 -8.22
N ALA A 182 -11.02 9.32 -6.89
CA ALA A 182 -12.09 9.90 -6.10
C ALA A 182 -12.28 11.40 -6.40
N LYS A 183 -11.19 12.14 -6.64
CA LYS A 183 -11.26 13.54 -7.10
C LYS A 183 -11.90 13.63 -8.48
N ARG A 184 -11.45 12.81 -9.44
CA ARG A 184 -11.96 12.77 -10.82
C ARG A 184 -13.45 12.42 -10.89
N GLU A 185 -13.89 11.51 -10.02
CA GLU A 185 -15.27 11.02 -9.96
C GLU A 185 -16.16 11.82 -8.97
N GLY A 186 -15.61 12.82 -8.29
CA GLY A 186 -16.39 13.75 -7.45
C GLY A 186 -16.81 13.23 -6.07
N TRP A 187 -16.14 12.21 -5.53
CA TRP A 187 -16.44 11.63 -4.21
C TRP A 187 -15.26 11.67 -3.22
N ILE A 188 -14.19 12.43 -3.54
CA ILE A 188 -13.03 12.63 -2.64
C ILE A 188 -13.41 13.13 -1.23
N GLY A 189 -14.56 13.80 -1.09
CA GLY A 189 -15.08 14.27 0.20
C GLY A 189 -15.41 13.15 1.21
N ASP A 190 -15.55 11.91 0.74
CA ASP A 190 -15.80 10.73 1.58
C ASP A 190 -14.54 10.25 2.31
N ILE A 191 -13.35 10.66 1.85
CA ILE A 191 -12.06 10.27 2.41
C ILE A 191 -11.43 11.46 3.14
N ALA A 192 -11.11 11.28 4.41
CA ALA A 192 -10.56 12.33 5.26
C ALA A 192 -9.05 12.52 5.08
N GLY A 193 -8.31 11.50 4.63
CA GLY A 193 -6.88 11.58 4.39
C GLY A 193 -6.28 10.29 3.81
N PHE A 194 -5.02 10.38 3.39
CA PHE A 194 -4.28 9.29 2.74
C PHE A 194 -2.92 9.10 3.40
N TYR A 195 -2.56 7.86 3.71
CA TYR A 195 -1.27 7.50 4.30
C TYR A 195 -0.56 6.48 3.41
N ALA A 196 0.42 6.93 2.62
CA ALA A 196 1.15 6.06 1.69
C ALA A 196 2.55 5.72 2.23
N GLN A 197 2.84 4.42 2.31
CA GLN A 197 4.09 3.88 2.84
C GLN A 197 4.93 3.33 1.68
N CYS A 198 6.23 3.65 1.66
CA CYS A 198 7.19 3.23 0.62
C CYS A 198 6.58 3.13 -0.79
N PRO A 199 5.92 4.19 -1.29
CA PRO A 199 4.99 4.06 -2.41
C PRO A 199 5.68 3.69 -3.72
N TYR A 200 5.09 2.74 -4.46
CA TYR A 200 5.55 2.22 -5.75
C TYR A 200 4.82 2.91 -6.93
N ILE A 201 5.31 4.06 -7.38
CA ILE A 201 4.50 5.05 -8.09
C ILE A 201 5.11 5.62 -9.36
N SER A 202 6.39 5.39 -9.65
CA SER A 202 7.05 6.08 -10.77
C SER A 202 6.84 5.43 -12.13
N ASN A 203 6.81 4.09 -12.21
CA ASN A 203 6.94 3.33 -13.47
C ASN A 203 8.18 3.68 -14.30
N ARG A 204 9.24 4.19 -13.64
CA ARG A 204 10.51 4.60 -14.27
C ARG A 204 11.70 3.75 -13.78
N TRP A 205 11.44 2.57 -13.22
CA TRP A 205 12.47 1.82 -12.49
C TRP A 205 13.64 1.35 -13.36
N MET A 206 13.46 1.17 -14.67
CA MET A 206 14.55 0.84 -15.60
C MET A 206 15.16 2.06 -16.30
N ASP A 207 14.58 3.24 -16.11
CA ASP A 207 15.12 4.47 -16.71
C ASP A 207 16.39 4.91 -15.97
N THR A 208 17.26 5.62 -16.68
CA THR A 208 18.32 6.40 -16.04
C THR A 208 17.71 7.70 -15.51
N CYS A 209 17.52 7.77 -14.19
CA CYS A 209 16.86 8.89 -13.52
C CYS A 209 17.84 9.64 -12.63
N GLU A 210 18.32 10.81 -13.06
CA GLU A 210 19.14 11.69 -12.20
C GLU A 210 18.34 12.23 -11.00
N ASP A 211 17.01 12.27 -11.14
CA ASP A 211 16.09 12.78 -10.14
C ASP A 211 15.63 11.73 -9.12
N LEU A 212 15.93 10.44 -9.37
CA LEU A 212 15.60 9.30 -8.49
C LEU A 212 16.86 8.47 -8.16
N PRO A 213 17.91 9.07 -7.58
CA PRO A 213 19.18 8.37 -7.34
C PRO A 213 19.04 7.16 -6.40
N SER A 214 18.01 7.12 -5.53
CA SER A 214 17.73 5.96 -4.68
C SER A 214 17.56 4.66 -5.45
N LEU A 215 17.03 4.73 -6.68
CA LEU A 215 16.83 3.54 -7.53
C LEU A 215 18.12 2.76 -7.71
N GLU A 216 19.23 3.46 -7.98
CA GLU A 216 20.55 2.86 -8.15
C GLU A 216 21.27 2.64 -6.81
N GLU A 217 21.17 3.61 -5.90
CA GLU A 217 21.80 3.56 -4.56
C GLU A 217 21.44 2.29 -3.79
N ASN A 218 20.14 1.93 -3.84
CA ASN A 218 19.54 0.87 -3.05
C ASN A 218 19.07 -0.32 -3.92
N ASP A 219 19.48 -0.42 -5.19
CA ASP A 219 19.00 -1.49 -6.08
C ASP A 219 19.33 -2.89 -5.55
N GLY A 220 18.34 -3.75 -5.41
CA GLY A 220 18.52 -5.10 -4.87
C GLY A 220 18.61 -5.15 -3.34
N TYR A 221 18.38 -4.05 -2.62
CA TYR A 221 18.13 -4.12 -1.18
C TYR A 221 16.70 -4.59 -0.95
N PHE A 222 16.54 -5.89 -0.68
CA PHE A 222 15.27 -6.60 -0.53
C PHE A 222 14.39 -6.68 -1.80
N ILE A 223 14.30 -5.59 -2.57
CA ILE A 223 13.64 -5.50 -3.88
C ILE A 223 14.64 -4.97 -4.92
N SER A 224 14.44 -5.30 -6.20
CA SER A 224 15.28 -4.82 -7.31
C SER A 224 14.48 -4.05 -8.36
N ARG A 225 15.14 -3.13 -9.06
CA ARG A 225 14.57 -2.38 -10.20
C ARG A 225 13.98 -3.30 -11.26
N GLU A 226 14.65 -4.42 -11.53
CA GLU A 226 14.16 -5.45 -12.44
C GLU A 226 12.82 -6.03 -11.98
N GLN A 227 12.72 -6.46 -10.71
CA GLN A 227 11.49 -7.01 -10.16
C GLN A 227 10.36 -5.97 -10.20
N LEU A 228 10.66 -4.73 -9.80
CA LEU A 228 9.73 -3.61 -9.85
C LEU A 228 9.18 -3.45 -11.27
N ALA A 229 10.05 -3.28 -12.28
CA ALA A 229 9.64 -3.11 -13.66
C ALA A 229 8.83 -4.30 -14.22
N LEU A 230 9.21 -5.54 -13.88
CA LEU A 230 8.47 -6.73 -14.29
C LEU A 230 7.05 -6.73 -13.74
N LEU A 231 6.85 -6.44 -12.45
CA LEU A 231 5.50 -6.37 -11.86
C LEU A 231 4.69 -5.20 -12.43
N GLY A 232 5.31 -4.03 -12.62
CA GLY A 232 4.64 -2.87 -13.22
C GLY A 232 4.18 -3.13 -14.65
N SER A 233 4.98 -3.87 -15.42
CA SER A 233 4.65 -4.26 -16.79
C SER A 233 3.50 -5.28 -16.88
N LEU A 234 3.07 -5.90 -15.77
CA LEU A 234 1.86 -6.73 -15.73
C LEU A 234 0.63 -5.89 -15.37
N TYR A 235 0.83 -4.78 -14.64
CA TYR A 235 -0.24 -3.86 -14.25
C TYR A 235 -0.78 -3.03 -15.43
N ASP A 236 0.11 -2.51 -16.26
CA ASP A 236 -0.20 -1.78 -17.51
C ASP A 236 0.56 -2.40 -18.69
N PRO A 237 0.10 -3.55 -19.24
CA PRO A 237 0.88 -4.38 -20.17
C PRO A 237 1.23 -3.72 -21.49
N ASP A 238 0.38 -2.79 -21.95
CA ASP A 238 0.58 -2.05 -23.19
C ASP A 238 1.16 -0.63 -22.95
N GLY A 239 1.40 -0.25 -21.70
CA GLY A 239 1.88 1.09 -21.33
C GLY A 239 0.90 2.23 -21.64
N ALA A 240 -0.35 1.88 -21.96
CA ALA A 240 -1.37 2.80 -22.46
C ALA A 240 -1.79 3.84 -21.41
N TYR A 241 -1.53 3.56 -20.14
CA TYR A 241 -1.91 4.38 -19.00
C TYR A 241 -0.69 4.93 -18.24
N SER A 242 0.51 4.85 -18.82
CA SER A 242 1.76 5.34 -18.23
C SER A 242 1.74 6.82 -17.80
N GLN A 243 0.87 7.63 -18.41
CA GLN A 243 0.68 9.05 -18.09
C GLN A 243 -0.63 9.34 -17.33
N ASP A 244 -1.37 8.32 -16.91
CA ASP A 244 -2.61 8.49 -16.15
C ASP A 244 -2.33 8.48 -14.64
N PRO A 245 -2.64 9.56 -13.88
CA PRO A 245 -2.47 9.58 -12.43
C PRO A 245 -3.35 8.60 -11.65
N THR A 246 -4.33 7.96 -12.28
CA THR A 246 -5.04 6.82 -11.65
C THR A 246 -4.37 5.49 -11.91
N CYS A 247 -3.38 5.39 -12.80
CA CYS A 247 -2.56 4.19 -12.98
C CYS A 247 -1.24 4.32 -12.21
N TRP A 248 -0.54 5.44 -12.40
CA TRP A 248 0.74 5.72 -11.75
C TRP A 248 0.68 7.08 -11.05
N ALA A 249 0.69 7.11 -9.72
CA ALA A 249 0.50 8.36 -8.98
C ALA A 249 1.54 9.44 -9.35
N SER A 250 2.80 9.05 -9.67
CA SER A 250 3.82 10.03 -10.08
C SER A 250 3.49 10.75 -11.39
N ALA A 251 2.63 10.17 -12.24
CA ALA A 251 2.17 10.80 -13.48
C ALA A 251 1.22 11.98 -13.26
N ALA A 252 0.72 12.19 -12.04
CA ALA A 252 -0.07 13.36 -11.69
C ALA A 252 0.66 14.64 -12.09
N THR A 253 -0.06 15.63 -12.60
CA THR A 253 0.43 17.00 -12.76
C THR A 253 0.27 17.76 -11.43
N ASP A 254 0.84 18.95 -11.32
CA ASP A 254 0.64 19.78 -10.13
C ASP A 254 -0.80 20.24 -9.94
N GLU A 255 -1.56 20.35 -11.04
CA GLU A 255 -2.99 20.67 -10.99
C GLU A 255 -3.80 19.49 -10.45
N ASP A 256 -3.43 18.26 -10.83
CA ASP A 256 -4.08 17.04 -10.32
C ASP A 256 -3.95 16.92 -8.81
N LEU A 257 -2.88 17.45 -8.22
CA LEU A 257 -2.59 17.40 -6.78
C LEU A 257 -3.34 18.45 -5.94
N LYS A 258 -3.81 19.55 -6.53
CA LYS A 258 -4.55 20.58 -5.79
C LYS A 258 -5.81 20.02 -5.14
N ASP A 259 -6.21 20.60 -4.02
CA ASP A 259 -7.46 20.26 -3.32
C ASP A 259 -7.57 18.78 -2.87
N LEU A 260 -6.47 18.01 -2.89
CA LEU A 260 -6.44 16.70 -2.26
C LEU A 260 -6.52 16.83 -0.73
N PRO A 261 -7.12 15.86 -0.02
CA PRO A 261 -7.15 15.84 1.44
C PRO A 261 -5.74 15.74 2.06
N PRO A 262 -5.59 15.86 3.39
CA PRO A 262 -4.31 15.65 4.06
C PRO A 262 -3.63 14.32 3.69
N HIS A 263 -2.31 14.35 3.56
CA HIS A 263 -1.49 13.20 3.19
C HIS A 263 -0.34 12.95 4.17
N VAL A 264 0.04 11.70 4.35
CA VAL A 264 1.36 11.31 4.88
C VAL A 264 2.06 10.45 3.85
N ILE A 265 3.31 10.78 3.55
CA ILE A 265 4.21 9.95 2.73
C ILE A 265 5.35 9.49 3.63
N SER A 266 5.37 8.19 3.94
CA SER A 266 6.40 7.56 4.76
C SER A 266 7.29 6.70 3.89
N VAL A 267 8.58 7.03 3.80
CA VAL A 267 9.57 6.28 3.00
C VAL A 267 10.57 5.57 3.91
N ASN A 268 11.21 4.52 3.39
CA ASN A 268 12.30 3.83 4.07
C ASN A 268 13.66 4.37 3.59
N GLU A 269 14.66 4.46 4.47
CA GLU A 269 15.96 5.07 4.14
C GLU A 269 16.75 4.28 3.07
N LEU A 270 16.74 2.95 3.17
CA LEU A 270 17.51 2.02 2.33
C LEU A 270 16.62 1.35 1.28
N ASP A 271 15.71 2.11 0.69
CA ASP A 271 14.71 1.64 -0.28
C ASP A 271 14.97 2.28 -1.65
N PRO A 272 14.97 1.51 -2.76
CA PRO A 272 15.09 2.09 -4.08
C PRO A 272 13.94 3.05 -4.43
N LEU A 273 12.75 2.88 -3.83
CA LEU A 273 11.57 3.73 -4.05
C LEU A 273 11.55 5.00 -3.17
N ARG A 274 12.58 5.22 -2.34
CA ARG A 274 12.64 6.36 -1.42
C ARG A 274 12.41 7.69 -2.13
N ASP A 275 13.13 7.94 -3.22
CA ASP A 275 13.14 9.26 -3.82
C ASP A 275 11.85 9.55 -4.61
N GLU A 276 11.18 8.54 -5.19
CA GLU A 276 9.89 8.76 -5.86
C GLU A 276 8.80 9.14 -4.85
N GLY A 277 8.78 8.51 -3.68
CA GLY A 277 7.92 8.92 -2.56
C GLY A 277 8.21 10.35 -2.09
N LEU A 278 9.49 10.67 -1.86
CA LEU A 278 9.88 12.04 -1.43
C LEU A 278 9.60 13.10 -2.50
N GLN A 279 9.72 12.77 -3.79
CA GLN A 279 9.29 13.65 -4.86
C GLN A 279 7.78 13.92 -4.79
N TYR A 280 6.95 12.87 -4.70
CA TYR A 280 5.49 13.03 -4.61
C TYR A 280 5.09 13.88 -3.38
N TYR A 281 5.71 13.65 -2.22
CA TYR A 281 5.56 14.49 -1.03
C TYR A 281 5.86 15.98 -1.28
N ARG A 282 7.01 16.30 -1.88
CA ARG A 282 7.38 17.69 -2.19
C ARG A 282 6.37 18.34 -3.14
N ARG A 283 5.82 17.57 -4.07
CA ARG A 283 4.81 18.04 -5.04
C ARG A 283 3.45 18.30 -4.37
N LEU A 284 3.02 17.44 -3.43
CA LEU A 284 1.85 17.70 -2.59
C LEU A 284 1.98 19.05 -1.86
N LEU A 285 3.12 19.30 -1.21
CA LEU A 285 3.38 20.58 -0.55
C LEU A 285 3.34 21.76 -1.52
N ARG A 286 3.97 21.63 -2.70
CA ARG A 286 3.95 22.66 -3.75
C ARG A 286 2.52 22.98 -4.21
N ALA A 287 1.64 21.98 -4.26
CA ALA A 287 0.23 22.14 -4.62
C ALA A 287 -0.65 22.67 -3.46
N GLY A 288 -0.07 22.91 -2.27
CA GLY A 288 -0.80 23.42 -1.10
C GLY A 288 -1.54 22.35 -0.30
N VAL A 289 -1.29 21.07 -0.55
CA VAL A 289 -1.88 19.96 0.21
C VAL A 289 -1.23 19.88 1.60
N PRO A 290 -2.01 19.75 2.69
CA PRO A 290 -1.46 19.47 4.02
C PRO A 290 -0.77 18.10 4.02
N ALA A 291 0.56 18.08 3.89
CA ALA A 291 1.31 16.85 3.74
C ALA A 291 2.45 16.73 4.76
N VAL A 292 2.65 15.53 5.29
CA VAL A 292 3.79 15.16 6.14
C VAL A 292 4.68 14.16 5.40
N GLY A 293 5.99 14.39 5.44
CA GLY A 293 7.00 13.47 4.94
C GLY A 293 7.73 12.82 6.11
N ARG A 294 7.85 11.49 6.11
CA ARG A 294 8.54 10.71 7.14
C ARG A 294 9.58 9.81 6.48
N VAL A 295 10.76 9.72 7.07
CA VAL A 295 11.78 8.73 6.68
C VAL A 295 11.98 7.77 7.85
N VAL A 296 11.92 6.47 7.59
CA VAL A 296 12.22 5.44 8.58
C VAL A 296 13.67 5.01 8.44
N ALA A 297 14.51 5.54 9.33
CA ALA A 297 15.95 5.30 9.30
C ALA A 297 16.29 3.81 9.48
N GLY A 298 17.32 3.34 8.78
CA GLY A 298 17.88 1.99 8.88
C GLY A 298 17.03 0.87 8.29
N THR A 299 15.96 1.20 7.57
CA THR A 299 15.01 0.21 7.03
C THR A 299 15.09 0.12 5.51
N CYS A 300 14.98 -1.12 4.98
CA CYS A 300 14.76 -1.37 3.56
C CYS A 300 13.27 -1.23 3.24
N HIS A 301 12.90 -1.46 1.99
CA HIS A 301 11.52 -1.40 1.52
C HIS A 301 10.56 -2.21 2.41
N GLY A 302 9.63 -1.52 3.07
CA GLY A 302 8.62 -2.12 3.96
C GLY A 302 9.17 -2.80 5.22
N GLY A 303 10.47 -2.66 5.53
CA GLY A 303 11.11 -3.35 6.65
C GLY A 303 10.53 -2.99 8.01
N ASP A 304 10.02 -1.77 8.16
CA ASP A 304 9.30 -1.30 9.35
C ASP A 304 7.93 -1.96 9.54
N LEU A 305 7.37 -2.59 8.51
CA LEU A 305 6.06 -3.26 8.54
C LEU A 305 6.20 -4.78 8.57
N LEU A 306 7.21 -5.31 7.90
CA LEU A 306 7.41 -6.75 7.71
C LEU A 306 8.23 -7.39 8.83
N CYS A 307 9.08 -6.63 9.53
CA CYS A 307 10.01 -7.15 10.52
C CYS A 307 9.57 -6.86 11.97
N GLY A 308 8.27 -6.89 12.27
CA GLY A 308 7.73 -6.53 13.59
C GLY A 308 8.35 -7.31 14.77
N THR A 309 8.73 -8.57 14.58
CA THR A 309 9.41 -9.35 15.63
C THR A 309 10.88 -8.94 15.81
N ALA A 310 11.57 -8.64 14.71
CA ALA A 310 12.99 -8.32 14.72
C ALA A 310 13.29 -6.83 15.01
N MET A 311 12.31 -5.96 14.81
CA MET A 311 12.38 -4.51 15.05
C MET A 311 11.05 -4.01 15.65
N PRO A 312 10.67 -4.48 16.85
CA PRO A 312 9.36 -4.21 17.43
C PRO A 312 9.11 -2.73 17.75
N ASP A 313 10.16 -1.98 18.06
CA ASP A 313 10.14 -0.54 18.30
C ASP A 313 9.90 0.25 17.00
N VAL A 314 10.60 -0.09 15.91
CA VAL A 314 10.40 0.52 14.59
C VAL A 314 9.00 0.22 14.05
N PHE A 315 8.55 -1.03 14.18
CA PHE A 315 7.19 -1.43 13.81
C PHE A 315 6.13 -0.68 14.62
N ALA A 316 6.25 -0.66 15.95
CA ALA A 316 5.32 0.07 16.81
C ALA A 316 5.31 1.57 16.49
N ALA A 317 6.45 2.17 16.13
CA ALA A 317 6.52 3.57 15.71
C ALA A 317 5.70 3.82 14.43
N SER A 318 5.81 2.95 13.42
CA SER A 318 5.01 3.06 12.19
C SER A 318 3.51 2.85 12.44
N ILE A 319 3.13 1.87 13.26
CA ILE A 319 1.74 1.63 13.68
C ILE A 319 1.15 2.87 14.39
N ASN A 320 1.91 3.44 15.32
CA ASN A 320 1.47 4.61 16.08
C ASN A 320 1.36 5.86 15.20
N ASP A 321 2.20 6.02 14.18
CA ASP A 321 2.14 7.17 13.26
C ASP A 321 0.88 7.13 12.39
N VAL A 322 0.56 5.97 11.80
CA VAL A 322 -0.70 5.76 11.06
C VAL A 322 -1.91 6.02 11.96
N SER A 323 -1.90 5.47 13.18
CA SER A 323 -2.97 5.66 14.16
C SER A 323 -3.14 7.11 14.59
N GLY A 324 -2.02 7.80 14.85
CA GLY A 324 -1.99 9.21 15.20
C GLY A 324 -2.56 10.09 14.10
N PHE A 325 -2.15 9.86 12.86
CA PHE A 325 -2.69 10.54 11.69
C PHE A 325 -4.20 10.35 11.58
N ALA A 326 -4.68 9.10 11.62
CA ALA A 326 -6.11 8.80 11.51
C ALA A 326 -6.94 9.48 12.61
N LYS A 327 -6.46 9.48 13.85
CA LYS A 327 -7.15 10.15 14.97
C LYS A 327 -7.14 11.67 14.87
N SER A 328 -6.12 12.26 14.25
CA SER A 328 -6.00 13.73 14.12
C SER A 328 -7.08 14.34 13.19
N LEU A 329 -7.56 13.59 12.20
CA LEU A 329 -8.44 14.11 11.15
C LEU A 329 -9.91 14.24 11.57
N GLY A 330 -10.34 13.51 12.60
CA GLY A 330 -11.73 13.54 13.08
C GLY A 330 -12.10 14.77 13.91
N VAL A 331 -11.10 15.52 14.39
CA VAL A 331 -11.32 16.68 15.30
C VAL A 331 -11.55 17.98 14.52
N LEU A 332 -11.15 18.05 13.26
CA LEU A 332 -11.04 19.32 12.52
C LEU A 332 -12.20 19.64 11.56
N ARG A 333 -13.21 18.76 11.43
CA ARG A 333 -14.37 19.01 10.57
C ARG A 333 -15.68 18.93 11.37
N GLY A 334 -15.89 19.92 12.23
CA GLY A 334 -17.25 20.29 12.63
C GLY A 334 -18.02 20.86 11.42
N PRO A 335 -19.37 20.80 11.40
CA PRO A 335 -20.15 21.29 10.28
C PRO A 335 -19.94 22.79 10.13
N GLY A 336 -19.36 23.20 8.99
CA GLY A 336 -19.42 24.56 8.49
C GLY A 336 -20.72 24.81 7.74
#